data_AF-A0A7Y4V8T4-F1
#
_entry.id   AF-A0A7Y4V8T4-F1
#
_cell.length_a   1.000
_cell.length_b   1.000
_cell.length_c   1.000
_cell.angle_alpha   90.00
_cell.angle_beta   90.00
_cell.angle_gamma   90.00
#
_symmetry.space_group_name_H-M   'P 1'
#
loop_
_entity.id
_entity.type
_entity.pdbx_description
1 polymer ?
#
loop_
_entity_poly.entity_id
_entity_poly.type
_entity_poly.pdbx_seq_one_letter_code
_entity_poly.pdbx_strand_id
1 'polypeptide(L)'
;ISVLSPEQKEISAPILDLYIPKESTLPALYNGQHGAENISEREILYKVLFDMRKDVNDLKKIVLESFRNPDQAAQLIKENASLFDGLHHEENTGRKETVLNINAPRAVEQEETPEEVQDITHVTEDDSLSIEKKEKELIMRALRKNNDKRKYAARDLGISERTLYRKIKEYGLEE
;
A
#
# COMPACT_ATOMS: atom_id res chain seq x y z
N ILE A 1 -26.50 31.48 -16.53
CA ILE A 1 -26.63 31.90 -17.94
C ILE A 1 -28.04 31.53 -18.36
N SER A 2 -28.89 32.52 -18.66
CA SER A 2 -30.33 32.34 -18.83
C SER A 2 -30.64 31.57 -20.11
N VAL A 3 -31.42 30.48 -20.00
CA VAL A 3 -31.71 29.52 -21.08
C VAL A 3 -32.91 29.96 -21.94
N LEU A 4 -33.37 31.21 -21.81
CA LEU A 4 -34.42 31.77 -22.67
C LEU A 4 -33.98 33.14 -23.18
N SER A 5 -33.56 33.19 -24.44
CA SER A 5 -33.60 34.42 -25.24
C SER A 5 -34.91 34.38 -26.06
N PRO A 6 -35.93 35.21 -25.76
CA PRO A 6 -37.27 35.08 -26.35
C PRO A 6 -37.42 35.58 -27.79
N GLU A 7 -36.41 36.24 -28.37
CA GLU A 7 -36.65 37.11 -29.53
C GLU A 7 -36.08 36.59 -30.86
N GLN A 8 -35.11 35.69 -30.87
CA GLN A 8 -34.45 35.26 -32.11
C GLN A 8 -34.20 33.75 -32.12
N LYS A 9 -35.03 33.04 -32.88
CA LYS A 9 -34.96 31.58 -33.08
C LYS A 9 -33.88 31.18 -34.08
N GLU A 10 -33.47 32.09 -34.96
CA GLU A 10 -32.45 31.86 -35.98
C GLU A 10 -31.07 32.28 -35.46
N ILE A 11 -30.16 31.32 -35.40
CA ILE A 11 -28.80 31.52 -34.90
C ILE A 11 -27.87 31.72 -36.11
N SER A 12 -27.19 32.88 -36.17
CA SER A 12 -26.22 33.18 -37.23
C SER A 12 -24.78 32.79 -36.83
N ALA A 13 -23.91 32.57 -37.81
CA ALA A 13 -22.50 32.22 -37.61
C ALA A 13 -21.75 33.12 -36.59
N PRO A 14 -21.88 34.47 -36.60
CA PRO A 14 -21.19 35.31 -35.62
C PRO A 14 -21.73 35.15 -34.19
N ILE A 15 -22.99 34.75 -34.01
CA ILE A 15 -23.56 34.47 -32.68
C ILE A 15 -22.96 33.17 -32.12
N LEU A 16 -22.81 32.14 -32.95
CA LEU A 16 -22.21 30.86 -32.54
C LEU A 16 -20.76 31.01 -32.07
N ASP A 17 -19.95 31.88 -32.70
CA ASP A 17 -18.55 32.10 -32.31
C ASP A 17 -18.39 32.66 -30.89
N LEU A 18 -19.44 33.29 -30.34
CA LEU A 18 -19.43 33.80 -28.96
C LEU A 18 -19.59 32.67 -27.91
N TYR A 19 -20.20 31.55 -28.30
CA TYR A 19 -20.53 30.45 -27.39
C TYR A 19 -19.62 29.23 -27.55
N ILE A 20 -18.86 29.15 -28.65
CA ILE A 20 -17.88 28.07 -28.86
C ILE A 20 -16.56 28.48 -28.19
N PRO A 21 -16.05 27.71 -27.21
CA PRO A 21 -14.75 27.99 -26.61
C PRO A 21 -13.64 27.88 -27.66
N LYS A 22 -12.84 28.94 -27.80
CA LYS A 22 -11.74 29.04 -28.79
C LYS A 22 -10.54 28.15 -28.44
N GLU A 23 -10.45 27.71 -27.19
CA GLU A 23 -9.44 26.80 -26.72
C GLU A 23 -10.06 25.41 -26.47
N SER A 24 -9.43 24.39 -27.05
CA SER A 24 -9.81 23.01 -26.83
C SER A 24 -9.36 22.60 -25.43
N THR A 25 -10.29 22.56 -24.47
CA THR A 25 -10.07 21.91 -23.16
C THR A 25 -10.30 20.41 -23.22
N LEU A 26 -10.23 19.82 -24.42
CA LEU A 26 -10.28 18.37 -24.55
C LEU A 26 -9.07 17.80 -23.80
N PRO A 27 -9.25 16.75 -22.98
CA PRO A 27 -8.13 16.05 -22.38
C PRO A 27 -7.13 15.70 -23.47
N ALA A 28 -5.87 16.11 -23.30
CA ALA A 28 -4.81 15.70 -24.20
C ALA A 28 -4.81 14.16 -24.25
N LEU A 29 -4.78 13.59 -25.47
CA LEU A 29 -4.51 12.17 -25.63
C LEU A 29 -3.17 11.86 -24.98
N TYR A 30 -3.24 11.22 -23.82
CA TYR A 30 -2.08 10.74 -23.10
C TYR A 30 -1.49 9.57 -23.90
N ASN A 31 -0.56 9.88 -24.80
CA ASN A 31 0.30 8.86 -25.40
C ASN A 31 1.21 8.33 -24.30
N GLY A 32 0.81 7.22 -23.70
CA GLY A 32 1.52 6.57 -22.60
C GLY A 32 2.93 6.14 -23.00
N GLN A 33 3.88 7.04 -22.74
CA GLN A 33 5.31 6.69 -22.65
C GLN A 33 5.61 5.89 -21.36
N HIS A 34 4.63 5.69 -20.48
CA HIS A 34 4.76 4.84 -19.29
C HIS A 34 4.94 3.33 -19.61
N GLY A 35 4.82 2.87 -20.86
CA GLY A 35 5.16 1.48 -21.19
C GLY A 35 6.63 1.16 -20.89
N ALA A 36 7.54 2.06 -21.26
CA ALA A 36 8.98 1.88 -21.01
C ALA A 36 9.35 2.11 -19.54
N GLU A 37 8.72 3.09 -18.87
CA GLU A 37 8.99 3.35 -17.45
C GLU A 37 8.46 2.24 -16.53
N ASN A 38 7.27 1.67 -16.79
CA ASN A 38 6.79 0.50 -16.06
C ASN A 38 7.64 -0.76 -16.31
N ILE A 39 8.29 -0.88 -17.49
CA ILE A 39 9.26 -1.95 -17.75
C ILE A 39 10.53 -1.70 -16.94
N SER A 40 11.06 -0.47 -16.96
CA SER A 40 12.26 -0.09 -16.21
C SER A 40 12.10 -0.26 -14.71
N GLU A 41 10.97 0.17 -14.13
CA GLU A 41 10.71 0.01 -12.70
C GLU A 41 10.61 -1.47 -12.31
N ARG A 42 9.93 -2.28 -13.12
CA ARG A 42 9.84 -3.73 -12.89
C ARG A 42 11.22 -4.41 -12.94
N GLU A 43 12.07 -4.02 -13.88
CA GLU A 43 13.45 -4.53 -13.98
C GLU A 43 14.31 -4.12 -12.78
N ILE A 44 14.18 -2.88 -12.31
CA ILE A 44 14.86 -2.40 -11.11
C ILE A 44 14.39 -3.18 -9.88
N LEU A 45 13.08 -3.37 -9.72
CA LEU A 45 12.51 -4.13 -8.60
C LEU A 45 12.99 -5.58 -8.62
N TYR A 46 13.02 -6.23 -9.78
CA TYR A 46 13.55 -7.60 -9.87
C TYR A 46 15.05 -7.67 -9.55
N LYS A 47 15.83 -6.67 -9.96
CA LYS A 47 17.24 -6.59 -9.59
C LYS A 47 17.41 -6.46 -8.07
N VAL A 48 16.68 -5.56 -7.43
CA VAL A 48 16.71 -5.37 -5.96
C VAL A 48 16.27 -6.65 -5.24
N LEU A 49 15.18 -7.27 -5.66
CA LEU A 49 14.70 -8.52 -5.04
C LEU A 49 15.69 -9.67 -5.22
N PHE A 50 16.36 -9.75 -6.37
CA PHE A 50 17.38 -10.75 -6.63
C PHE A 50 18.62 -10.53 -5.75
N ASP A 51 19.07 -9.29 -5.63
CA ASP A 51 20.18 -8.91 -4.75
C ASP A 51 19.82 -9.22 -3.29
N MET A 52 18.62 -8.87 -2.83
CA MET A 52 18.14 -9.25 -1.49
C MET A 52 18.08 -10.77 -1.27
N ARG A 53 17.63 -11.53 -2.27
CA ARG A 53 17.63 -13.00 -2.17
C ARG A 53 19.04 -13.55 -2.00
N LYS A 54 20.02 -12.97 -2.69
CA LYS A 54 21.44 -13.34 -2.55
C LYS A 54 21.93 -13.01 -1.14
N ASP A 55 21.69 -11.79 -0.68
CA ASP A 55 22.08 -11.31 0.66
C ASP A 55 21.49 -12.17 1.79
N VAL A 56 20.21 -12.57 1.67
CA VAL A 56 19.55 -13.48 2.63
C VAL A 56 20.20 -14.87 2.62
N ASN A 57 20.63 -15.38 1.47
CA ASN A 57 21.32 -16.65 1.39
C ASN A 57 22.72 -16.58 2.01
N ASP A 58 23.44 -15.48 1.80
CA ASP A 58 24.76 -15.28 2.38
C ASP A 58 24.68 -15.06 3.90
N LEU A 59 23.64 -14.37 4.39
CA LEU A 59 23.35 -14.28 5.82
C LEU A 59 23.03 -15.65 6.43
N LYS A 60 22.22 -16.48 5.76
CA LYS A 60 21.94 -17.86 6.21
C LYS A 60 23.22 -18.69 6.33
N LYS A 61 24.15 -18.56 5.37
CA LYS A 61 25.46 -19.23 5.44
C LYS A 61 26.29 -18.73 6.62
N ILE A 62 26.38 -17.40 6.81
CA ILE A 62 27.12 -16.82 7.93
C ILE A 62 26.54 -17.29 9.27
N VAL A 63 25.22 -17.31 9.44
CA VAL A 63 24.56 -17.80 10.66
C VAL A 63 24.84 -19.28 10.89
N LEU A 64 24.68 -20.12 9.85
CA LEU A 64 24.95 -21.56 9.94
C LEU A 64 26.42 -21.83 10.32
N GLU A 65 27.36 -21.15 9.66
CA GLU A 65 28.79 -21.32 9.93
C GLU A 65 29.20 -20.69 11.26
N SER A 66 28.53 -19.63 11.73
CA SER A 66 28.77 -19.07 13.07
C SER A 66 28.45 -20.05 14.19
N PHE A 67 27.46 -20.94 14.01
CA PHE A 67 27.16 -21.99 14.97
C PHE A 67 28.13 -23.18 14.89
N ARG A 68 28.70 -23.45 13.71
CA ARG A 68 29.59 -24.59 13.48
C ARG A 68 31.05 -24.26 13.80
N ASN A 69 31.57 -23.17 13.24
CA ASN A 69 32.96 -22.76 13.31
C ASN A 69 33.07 -21.21 13.35
N PRO A 70 33.25 -20.61 14.54
CA PRO A 70 33.31 -19.15 14.66
C PRO A 70 34.48 -18.52 13.86
N ASP A 71 35.59 -19.24 13.69
CA ASP A 71 36.76 -18.76 12.94
C ASP A 71 36.51 -18.66 11.42
N GLN A 72 35.69 -19.56 10.87
CA GLN A 72 35.31 -19.54 9.45
C GLN A 72 34.24 -18.48 9.19
N ALA A 73 33.33 -18.26 10.14
CA ALA A 73 32.35 -17.19 10.07
C ALA A 73 33.00 -15.81 9.97
N ALA A 74 34.10 -15.56 10.69
CA ALA A 74 34.84 -14.30 10.60
C ALA A 74 35.43 -14.05 9.21
N GLN A 75 35.86 -15.10 8.51
CA GLN A 75 36.36 -15.00 7.12
C GLN A 75 35.21 -14.70 6.15
N LEU A 76 34.08 -15.38 6.29
CA LEU A 76 32.89 -15.13 5.46
C LEU A 76 32.30 -13.73 5.67
N ILE A 77 32.31 -13.21 6.90
CA ILE A 77 31.90 -11.82 7.18
C ILE A 77 32.81 -10.83 6.47
N LYS A 78 34.13 -11.09 6.44
CA LYS A 78 35.09 -10.24 5.72
C LYS A 78 34.89 -10.28 4.21
N GLU A 79 34.58 -11.45 3.66
CA GLU A 79 34.27 -11.61 2.24
C GLU A 79 32.95 -10.94 1.83
N ASN A 80 31.99 -10.88 2.75
CA ASN A 80 30.66 -10.28 2.54
C ASN A 80 30.49 -8.94 3.29
N ALA A 81 31.56 -8.13 3.37
CA ALA A 81 31.54 -6.86 4.09
C ALA A 81 30.44 -5.89 3.58
N SER A 82 30.08 -5.97 2.30
CA SER A 82 29.01 -5.16 1.70
C SER A 82 27.61 -5.44 2.28
N LEU A 83 27.39 -6.59 2.92
CA LEU A 83 26.12 -6.89 3.61
C LEU A 83 25.93 -6.02 4.86
N PHE A 84 27.02 -5.50 5.41
CA PHE A 84 27.05 -4.76 6.67
C PHE A 84 27.36 -3.26 6.49
N ASP A 85 27.52 -2.81 5.23
CA ASP A 85 27.77 -1.41 4.87
C ASP A 85 26.52 -0.55 5.15
N GLY A 86 26.41 -0.07 6.39
CA GLY A 86 25.24 0.64 6.91
C GLY A 86 24.92 0.35 8.38
N LEU A 87 25.46 -0.74 8.94
CA LEU A 87 25.37 -1.04 10.38
C LEU A 87 26.40 -0.28 11.22
N HIS A 88 27.40 0.34 10.58
CA HIS A 88 28.34 1.26 11.22
C HIS A 88 27.72 2.64 11.46
N HIS A 89 26.55 2.68 12.11
CA HIS A 89 25.99 3.92 12.66
C HIS A 89 26.09 3.85 14.19
N GLU A 90 26.94 4.75 14.73
CA GLU A 90 26.95 5.17 16.13
C GLU A 90 27.41 4.12 17.17
N GLU A 91 28.68 3.71 17.14
CA GLU A 91 29.39 3.36 18.38
C GLU A 91 29.72 4.63 19.19
N ASN A 92 28.70 5.38 19.65
CA ASN A 92 28.91 6.42 20.66
C ASN A 92 27.63 6.83 21.43
N THR A 93 26.95 5.89 22.11
CA THR A 93 26.23 6.25 23.33
C THR A 93 26.37 5.12 24.36
N GLY A 94 26.72 5.49 25.60
CA GLY A 94 27.13 4.58 26.66
C GLY A 94 26.22 3.37 26.85
N ARG A 95 26.86 2.19 26.77
CA ARG A 95 26.30 0.87 27.08
C ARG A 95 25.65 0.91 28.47
N LYS A 96 24.33 1.05 28.54
CA LYS A 96 23.55 0.55 29.68
C LYS A 96 23.33 -0.92 29.39
N GLU A 97 23.96 -1.78 30.18
CA GLU A 97 23.68 -3.22 30.24
C GLU A 97 22.16 -3.41 30.44
N THR A 98 21.42 -3.66 29.36
CA THR A 98 20.04 -4.14 29.46
C THR A 98 20.12 -5.59 29.87
N VAL A 99 19.95 -5.85 31.16
CA VAL A 99 19.76 -7.19 31.70
C VAL A 99 18.45 -7.73 31.14
N LEU A 100 18.53 -8.67 30.19
CA LEU A 100 17.39 -9.44 29.74
C LEU A 100 17.00 -10.38 30.88
N ASN A 101 15.91 -10.10 31.58
CA ASN A 101 15.31 -11.04 32.52
C ASN A 101 14.61 -12.15 31.74
N ILE A 102 15.40 -13.13 31.30
CA ILE A 102 14.89 -14.36 30.68
C ILE A 102 14.37 -15.23 31.82
N ASN A 103 13.07 -15.17 32.09
CA ASN A 103 12.40 -16.21 32.86
C ASN A 103 12.54 -17.51 32.06
N ALA A 104 13.51 -18.35 32.42
CA ALA A 104 13.59 -19.71 31.90
C ALA A 104 12.30 -20.45 32.31
N PRO A 105 11.52 -21.02 31.37
CA PRO A 105 10.39 -21.84 31.72
C PRO A 105 10.91 -23.06 32.48
N ARG A 106 10.44 -23.20 33.71
CA ARG A 106 10.63 -24.39 34.54
C ARG A 106 10.09 -25.58 33.74
N ALA A 107 10.92 -26.63 33.59
CA ALA A 107 10.55 -27.86 32.91
C ALA A 107 9.21 -28.38 33.47
N VAL A 108 8.17 -28.27 32.66
CA VAL A 108 6.94 -29.03 32.82
C VAL A 108 7.06 -30.13 31.80
N GLU A 109 7.10 -31.37 32.27
CA GLU A 109 6.94 -32.57 31.45
C GLU A 109 5.59 -32.44 30.71
N GLN A 110 5.64 -32.02 29.45
CA GLN A 110 4.49 -32.05 28.56
C GLN A 110 4.62 -33.27 27.68
N GLU A 111 3.65 -34.17 27.85
CA GLU A 111 3.43 -35.34 26.99
C GLU A 111 3.42 -34.91 25.52
N GLU A 112 4.17 -35.63 24.70
CA GLU A 112 4.24 -35.45 23.25
C GLU A 112 2.87 -35.74 22.62
N THR A 113 2.04 -34.71 22.48
CA THR A 113 0.97 -34.73 21.47
C THR A 113 1.54 -34.24 20.15
N PRO A 114 1.33 -34.93 19.02
CA PRO A 114 1.84 -34.49 17.74
C PRO A 114 1.28 -33.10 17.42
N GLU A 115 2.17 -32.13 17.17
CA GLU A 115 1.79 -30.80 16.68
C GLU A 115 1.04 -30.98 15.36
N GLU A 116 -0.29 -30.82 15.43
CA GLU A 116 -1.14 -30.68 14.26
C GLU A 116 -0.75 -29.36 13.58
N VAL A 117 0.00 -29.48 12.49
CA VAL A 117 0.38 -28.34 11.65
C VAL A 117 -0.92 -27.72 11.11
N GLN A 118 -1.34 -26.62 11.72
CA GLN A 118 -2.45 -25.83 11.20
C GLN A 118 -1.95 -25.12 9.94
N ASP A 119 -2.27 -25.71 8.77
CA ASP A 119 -2.15 -25.02 7.50
C ASP A 119 -2.95 -23.72 7.57
N ILE A 120 -2.23 -22.59 7.61
CA ILE A 120 -2.83 -21.28 7.47
C ILE A 120 -3.28 -21.22 6.02
N THR A 121 -4.57 -21.45 5.77
CA THR A 121 -5.16 -21.25 4.46
C THR A 121 -4.95 -19.80 4.07
N HIS A 122 -3.99 -19.55 3.18
CA HIS A 122 -3.82 -18.25 2.56
C HIS A 122 -5.03 -18.04 1.64
N VAL A 123 -6.12 -17.53 2.21
CA VAL A 123 -7.23 -17.00 1.44
C VAL A 123 -6.64 -15.83 0.67
N THR A 124 -6.27 -16.07 -0.59
CA THR A 124 -6.21 -14.98 -1.56
C THR A 124 -7.64 -14.46 -1.60
N GLU A 125 -7.92 -13.45 -0.78
CA GLU A 125 -9.06 -12.59 -1.02
C GLU A 125 -8.80 -12.02 -2.40
N ASP A 126 -9.39 -12.66 -3.41
CA ASP A 126 -9.61 -12.11 -4.74
C ASP A 126 -10.63 -10.97 -4.59
N ASP A 127 -10.25 -10.01 -3.75
CA ASP A 127 -10.86 -8.73 -3.53
C ASP A 127 -10.63 -7.99 -4.83
N SER A 128 -11.52 -8.27 -5.78
CA SER A 128 -11.80 -7.49 -6.97
C SER A 128 -11.38 -6.05 -6.68
N LEU A 129 -10.22 -5.63 -7.23
CA LEU A 129 -9.62 -4.29 -7.07
C LEU A 129 -10.51 -3.17 -7.66
N SER A 130 -11.81 -3.42 -7.83
CA SER A 130 -12.78 -2.43 -8.22
C SER A 130 -12.86 -1.35 -7.16
N ILE A 131 -12.41 -0.16 -7.55
CA ILE A 131 -12.47 1.07 -6.76
C ILE A 131 -13.90 1.30 -6.26
N GLU A 132 -14.91 1.02 -7.08
CA GLU A 132 -16.32 1.18 -6.74
C GLU A 132 -16.76 0.28 -5.57
N LYS A 133 -16.29 -0.98 -5.54
CA LYS A 133 -16.61 -1.90 -4.44
C LYS A 133 -15.97 -1.47 -3.14
N LYS A 134 -14.69 -1.08 -3.18
CA LYS A 134 -13.97 -0.57 -2.00
C LYS A 134 -14.57 0.74 -1.50
N GLU A 135 -14.96 1.63 -2.41
CA GLU A 135 -15.67 2.87 -2.05
C GLU A 135 -16.99 2.56 -1.34
N LYS A 136 -17.80 1.64 -1.87
CA LYS A 136 -19.06 1.21 -1.25
C LYS A 136 -18.84 0.63 0.15
N GLU A 137 -17.84 -0.24 0.32
CA GLU A 137 -17.50 -0.84 1.61
C GLU A 137 -17.04 0.20 2.63
N LEU A 138 -16.15 1.11 2.23
CA LEU A 138 -15.65 2.19 3.09
C LEU A 138 -16.80 3.09 3.55
N ILE A 139 -17.74 3.43 2.66
CA ILE A 139 -18.93 4.20 2.99
C ILE A 139 -19.80 3.46 4.00
N MET A 140 -20.09 2.17 3.79
CA MET A 140 -20.86 1.36 4.74
C MET A 140 -20.18 1.28 6.10
N ARG A 141 -18.86 1.08 6.14
CA ARG A 141 -18.09 0.99 7.39
C ARG A 141 -18.11 2.32 8.15
N ALA A 142 -17.97 3.44 7.45
CA ALA A 142 -18.02 4.77 8.05
C ALA A 142 -19.42 5.11 8.60
N LEU A 143 -20.48 4.72 7.90
CA LEU A 143 -21.87 4.91 8.36
C LEU A 143 -22.15 4.09 9.62
N ARG A 144 -21.84 2.79 9.61
CA ARG A 144 -22.00 1.90 10.78
C ARG A 144 -21.24 2.41 12.00
N LYS A 145 -19.97 2.80 11.81
CA LYS A 145 -19.13 3.36 12.89
C LYS A 145 -19.74 4.61 13.53
N ASN A 146 -20.46 5.42 12.75
CA ASN A 146 -21.04 6.68 13.18
C ASN A 146 -22.56 6.62 13.43
N ASN A 147 -23.14 5.42 13.52
CA ASN A 147 -24.60 5.19 13.69
C ASN A 147 -25.42 5.99 12.66
N ASP A 148 -25.05 5.89 11.38
CA ASP A 148 -25.71 6.51 10.23
C ASP A 148 -25.75 8.05 10.24
N LYS A 149 -25.02 8.68 11.18
CA LYS A 149 -24.86 10.13 11.22
C LYS A 149 -23.95 10.59 10.08
N ARG A 150 -24.58 10.96 8.96
CA ARG A 150 -23.94 11.38 7.70
C ARG A 150 -22.84 12.44 7.89
N LYS A 151 -23.04 13.42 8.77
CA LYS A 151 -22.05 14.46 9.09
C LYS A 151 -20.73 13.91 9.62
N TYR A 152 -20.80 12.96 10.56
CA TYR A 152 -19.60 12.37 11.16
C TYR A 152 -18.95 11.35 10.22
N ALA A 153 -19.75 10.54 9.51
CA ALA A 153 -19.25 9.62 8.50
C ALA A 153 -18.53 10.36 7.36
N ALA A 154 -19.06 11.48 6.87
CA ALA A 154 -18.42 12.29 5.83
C ALA A 154 -17.08 12.87 6.30
N ARG A 155 -17.02 13.32 7.56
CA ARG A 155 -15.78 13.80 8.18
C ARG A 155 -14.73 12.69 8.32
N ASP A 156 -15.14 11.49 8.74
CA ASP A 156 -14.26 10.32 8.87
C ASP A 156 -13.71 9.87 7.49
N LEU A 157 -14.50 10.00 6.43
CA LEU A 157 -14.11 9.71 5.05
C LEU A 157 -13.34 10.85 4.37
N GLY A 158 -13.26 12.04 4.98
CA GLY A 158 -12.61 13.22 4.39
C GLY A 158 -13.35 13.82 3.19
N ILE A 159 -14.67 13.62 3.07
CA ILE A 159 -15.49 14.15 1.97
C ILE A 159 -16.59 15.09 2.49
N SER A 160 -17.20 15.87 1.60
CA SER A 160 -18.35 16.70 1.97
C SER A 160 -19.59 15.84 2.23
N GLU A 161 -20.48 16.32 3.12
CA GLU A 161 -21.78 15.67 3.38
C GLU A 161 -22.60 15.50 2.10
N ARG A 162 -22.52 16.46 1.17
CA ARG A 162 -23.18 16.41 -0.13
C ARG A 162 -22.64 15.27 -1.00
N THR A 163 -21.33 15.07 -1.00
CA THR A 163 -20.67 13.98 -1.73
C THR A 163 -21.11 12.63 -1.18
N LEU A 164 -21.10 12.49 0.15
CA LEU A 164 -21.54 11.27 0.83
C LEU A 164 -23.01 10.97 0.51
N TYR A 165 -23.89 11.98 0.56
CA TYR A 165 -25.31 11.81 0.23
C TYR A 165 -25.52 11.26 -1.18
N ARG A 166 -24.80 11.81 -2.18
CA ARG A 166 -24.88 11.32 -3.57
C ARG A 166 -24.43 9.86 -3.67
N LYS A 167 -23.33 9.51 -3.02
CA LYS A 167 -22.77 8.16 -3.05
C LYS A 167 -23.67 7.13 -2.36
N ILE A 168 -24.31 7.50 -1.25
CA ILE A 168 -25.32 6.67 -0.58
C ILE A 168 -26.48 6.36 -1.54
N LYS A 169 -26.98 7.38 -2.25
CA LYS A 169 -28.07 7.23 -3.22
C LYS A 169 -27.66 6.40 -4.44
N GLU A 170 -26.46 6.63 -4.96
CA GLU A 170 -25.88 5.91 -6.11
C GLU A 170 -25.75 4.40 -5.82
N TYR A 171 -25.32 4.04 -4.60
CA TYR A 171 -25.12 2.65 -4.19
C TYR A 171 -26.33 1.99 -3.54
N GLY A 172 -27.45 2.71 -3.40
CA GLY A 172 -28.66 2.21 -2.75
C GLY A 172 -28.46 1.85 -1.28
N LEU A 173 -27.66 2.64 -0.55
CA LEU A 173 -27.32 2.44 0.87
C LEU A 173 -28.25 3.23 1.81
N GLU A 174 -29.46 3.54 1.36
CA GLU A 174 -30.47 4.23 2.18
C GLU A 174 -31.16 3.20 3.10
N GLU A 175 -30.65 3.06 4.33
CA GLU A 175 -31.36 2.44 5.47
C GLU A 175 -31.68 3.49 6.54
#